data_AF-A0AAD4WB90-F1
#
_entry.id   AF-A0AAD4WB90-F1
#
_cell.length_a   1.000
_cell.length_b   1.000
_cell.length_c   1.000
_cell.angle_alpha   90.00
_cell.angle_beta   90.00
_cell.angle_gamma   90.00
#
_symmetry.space_group_name_H-M   'P 1'
#
loop_
_entity.id
_entity.type
_entity.pdbx_description
1 polymer ?
#
loop_
_entity_poly.entity_id
_entity_poly.type
_entity_poly.pdbx_seq_one_letter_code
_entity_poly.pdbx_strand_id
1 'polypeptide(L)'
;MYTKMKEKLKVDLRSHRICLTTDTWTSIQNVNYMVLTTHFVNSDYKMHKRILIFCVIDSHKWESIGKLLENYLIDWGHEKILTITADNTATNTKAIDYVRKQINGRKDLNSVLGGVHMHMRCSAHIINLIVIEGLKRLESSIVAIRNAVKFVRSSPSRLSYFKMCVETEKINCKGLVVMDVPTRWNSTYFMPDATLKFRKAFDRMGDDSDSSYLMYFKEEDGEEERNEGIEGSGKGKGKSKTNKRVRPPSDEDWKKAVTFVMFLKTFYDVTLKISASLHPTSHSTFHDLLAIDGEIRELYRYDVTIPIEERTAMDTLLNDMAASMKKKYDKYWGELHKVNPFLMTGVVIDPRFELHNLKHIFDEIFENDPTCDRLVAQKINEVKQLLFNM
;
A
#
# COMPACT_ATOMS: atom_id res chain seq x y z
N MET A 1 31.53 17.18 -9.20
CA MET A 1 31.09 16.61 -7.90
C MET A 1 30.31 15.31 -8.08
N TYR A 2 29.23 15.28 -8.87
CA TYR A 2 28.41 14.08 -9.12
C TYR A 2 29.21 12.86 -9.60
N THR A 3 30.01 12.98 -10.67
CA THR A 3 30.80 11.85 -11.21
C THR A 3 31.73 11.24 -10.17
N LYS A 4 32.39 12.07 -9.35
CA LYS A 4 33.26 11.61 -8.26
C LYS A 4 32.48 10.84 -7.19
N MET A 5 31.28 11.29 -6.83
CA MET A 5 30.40 10.59 -5.89
C MET A 5 29.86 9.28 -6.48
N LYS A 6 29.51 9.28 -7.77
CA LYS A 6 29.07 8.08 -8.51
C LYS A 6 30.16 7.01 -8.49
N GLU A 7 31.39 7.36 -8.83
CA GLU A 7 32.52 6.41 -8.82
C GLU A 7 32.81 5.89 -7.42
N LYS A 8 32.77 6.75 -6.39
CA LYS A 8 32.90 6.31 -5.00
C LYS A 8 31.79 5.30 -4.63
N LEU A 9 30.54 5.60 -4.98
CA LEU A 9 29.42 4.71 -4.68
C LEU A 9 29.50 3.40 -5.48
N LYS A 10 29.98 3.42 -6.73
CA LYS A 10 30.23 2.19 -7.50
C LYS A 10 31.23 1.28 -6.78
N VAL A 11 32.32 1.84 -6.26
CA VAL A 11 33.31 1.09 -5.47
C VAL A 11 32.67 0.52 -4.20
N ASP A 12 31.95 1.35 -3.45
CA ASP A 12 31.28 0.93 -2.21
C ASP A 12 30.26 -0.19 -2.46
N LEU A 13 29.51 -0.15 -3.57
CA LEU A 13 28.48 -1.14 -3.87
C LEU A 13 29.05 -2.51 -4.31
N ARG A 14 30.27 -2.59 -4.86
CA ARG A 14 30.84 -3.85 -5.41
C ARG A 14 30.96 -4.97 -4.37
N SER A 15 31.22 -4.63 -3.11
CA SER A 15 31.37 -5.60 -2.03
C SER A 15 30.03 -6.10 -1.50
N HIS A 16 28.92 -5.42 -1.79
CA HIS A 16 27.62 -5.71 -1.21
C HIS A 16 26.72 -6.47 -2.18
N ARG A 17 25.78 -7.23 -1.63
CA ARG A 17 24.61 -7.71 -2.37
C ARG A 17 23.48 -6.70 -2.16
N ILE A 18 22.79 -6.32 -3.22
CA ILE A 18 21.83 -5.20 -3.18
C ILE A 18 20.40 -5.64 -3.46
N CYS A 19 19.46 -4.91 -2.88
CA CYS A 19 18.06 -4.92 -3.25
C CYS A 19 17.74 -3.62 -4.01
N LEU A 20 17.09 -3.74 -5.17
CA LEU A 20 16.62 -2.59 -5.93
C LEU A 20 15.14 -2.35 -5.64
N THR A 21 14.73 -1.09 -5.65
CA THR A 21 13.32 -0.71 -5.77
C THR A 21 13.16 0.25 -6.93
N THR A 22 12.14 0.04 -7.74
CA THR A 22 11.82 0.92 -8.85
C THR A 22 10.36 1.36 -8.83
N ASP A 23 10.14 2.60 -9.21
CA ASP A 23 8.82 3.19 -9.36
C ASP A 23 8.77 3.95 -10.68
N THR A 24 7.62 3.87 -11.35
CA THR A 24 7.36 4.48 -12.65
C THR A 24 6.02 5.19 -12.61
N TRP A 25 6.00 6.47 -12.99
CA TRP A 25 4.78 7.27 -13.00
C TRP A 25 4.77 8.24 -14.17
N THR A 26 3.58 8.71 -14.53
CA THR A 26 3.39 9.80 -15.50
C THR A 26 3.08 11.08 -14.75
N SER A 27 3.80 12.16 -15.04
CA SER A 27 3.51 13.48 -14.45
C SER A 27 2.30 14.14 -15.11
N ILE A 28 1.80 15.21 -14.51
CA ILE A 28 0.72 16.05 -15.05
C ILE A 28 1.06 16.68 -16.42
N GLN A 29 2.35 16.72 -16.77
CA GLN A 29 2.84 17.20 -18.07
C GLN A 29 2.91 16.07 -19.12
N ASN A 30 2.34 14.90 -18.81
CA ASN A 30 2.42 13.68 -19.63
C ASN A 30 3.87 13.19 -19.86
N VAL A 31 4.77 13.44 -18.91
CA VAL A 31 6.15 12.95 -18.95
C VAL A 31 6.26 11.71 -18.07
N ASN A 32 6.77 10.60 -18.61
CA ASN A 32 6.97 9.38 -17.83
C ASN A 32 8.33 9.43 -17.14
N TYR A 33 8.33 9.18 -15.84
CA TYR A 33 9.53 9.12 -15.03
C TYR A 33 9.75 7.71 -14.51
N MET A 34 11.02 7.38 -14.26
CA MET A 34 11.43 6.21 -13.53
C MET A 34 12.47 6.59 -12.50
N VAL A 35 12.34 6.03 -11.31
CA VAL A 35 13.37 6.06 -10.28
C VAL A 35 13.89 4.65 -10.04
N LEU A 36 15.20 4.54 -9.85
CA LEU A 36 15.85 3.32 -9.38
C LEU A 36 16.60 3.65 -8.10
N THR A 37 16.28 2.92 -7.03
CA THR A 37 16.91 3.06 -5.72
C THR A 37 17.54 1.73 -5.33
N THR A 38 18.76 1.78 -4.79
CA THR A 38 19.40 0.61 -4.18
C THR A 38 19.32 0.69 -2.66
N HIS A 39 19.19 -0.49 -2.07
CA HIS A 39 19.15 -0.75 -0.64
C HIS A 39 20.17 -1.84 -0.34
N PHE A 40 21.02 -1.60 0.65
CA PHE A 40 21.99 -2.59 1.11
C PHE A 40 22.34 -2.34 2.58
N VAL A 41 22.86 -3.37 3.25
CA VAL A 41 23.38 -3.28 4.60
C VAL A 41 24.91 -3.36 4.51
N ASN A 42 25.61 -2.43 5.16
CA ASN A 42 27.06 -2.42 5.19
C ASN A 42 27.63 -3.29 6.34
N SER A 43 28.96 -3.39 6.43
CA SER A 43 29.65 -4.15 7.49
C SER A 43 29.38 -3.64 8.91
N ASP A 44 28.89 -2.41 9.08
CA ASP A 44 28.50 -1.84 10.37
C ASP A 44 27.02 -2.13 10.73
N TYR A 45 26.36 -3.03 9.99
CA TYR A 45 24.93 -3.33 10.11
C TYR A 45 24.01 -2.11 9.91
N LYS A 46 24.48 -1.11 9.15
CA LYS A 46 23.67 0.07 8.80
C LYS A 46 23.00 -0.13 7.46
N MET A 47 21.70 0.12 7.42
CA MET A 47 20.94 0.15 6.17
C MET A 47 21.25 1.43 5.39
N HIS A 48 21.57 1.28 4.12
CA HIS A 48 21.81 2.37 3.19
C HIS A 48 20.76 2.36 2.10
N LYS A 49 20.15 3.52 1.87
CA LYS A 49 19.29 3.81 0.71
C LYS A 49 19.99 4.81 -0.19
N ARG A 50 20.12 4.54 -1.49
CA ARG A 50 20.71 5.46 -2.47
C ARG A 50 19.87 5.50 -3.74
N ILE A 51 19.47 6.69 -4.17
CA ILE A 51 18.86 6.90 -5.47
C ILE A 51 19.99 6.84 -6.50
N LEU A 52 19.84 5.93 -7.46
CA LEU A 52 20.85 5.64 -8.48
C LEU A 52 20.52 6.33 -9.79
N ILE A 53 19.24 6.27 -10.16
CA ILE A 53 18.71 6.87 -11.37
C ILE A 53 17.41 7.58 -11.03
N PHE A 54 17.26 8.77 -11.58
CA PHE A 54 15.99 9.44 -11.78
C PHE A 54 15.99 9.96 -13.22
N CYS A 55 15.17 9.39 -14.09
CA CYS A 55 15.19 9.73 -15.52
C CYS A 55 13.79 9.75 -16.13
N VAL A 56 13.71 10.39 -17.28
CA VAL A 56 12.54 10.31 -18.17
C VAL A 56 12.63 9.01 -18.98
N ILE A 57 11.50 8.36 -19.20
CA ILE A 57 11.39 7.17 -20.06
C ILE A 57 10.38 7.42 -21.17
N ASP A 58 10.61 6.85 -22.34
CA ASP A 58 9.70 7.06 -23.48
C ASP A 58 8.37 6.32 -23.31
N SER A 59 8.37 5.20 -22.57
CA SER A 59 7.16 4.42 -22.34
C SER A 59 7.24 3.55 -21.09
N HIS A 60 6.06 3.25 -20.51
CA HIS A 60 5.88 2.23 -19.46
C HIS A 60 5.84 0.80 -20.01
N LYS A 61 6.47 0.55 -21.17
CA LYS A 61 6.56 -0.81 -21.72
C LYS A 61 7.73 -1.54 -21.07
N TRP A 62 7.59 -2.86 -20.95
CA TRP A 62 8.56 -3.68 -20.22
C TRP A 62 9.92 -3.68 -20.92
N GLU A 63 9.96 -3.51 -22.25
CA GLU A 63 11.18 -3.41 -23.04
C GLU A 63 12.00 -2.18 -22.66
N SER A 64 11.34 -1.03 -22.50
CA SER A 64 12.00 0.23 -22.10
C SER A 64 12.56 0.12 -20.68
N ILE A 65 11.75 -0.36 -19.74
CA ILE A 65 12.14 -0.53 -18.33
C ILE A 65 13.25 -1.57 -18.20
N GLY A 66 13.12 -2.73 -18.85
CA GLY A 66 14.08 -3.82 -18.80
C GLY A 66 15.44 -3.44 -19.38
N LYS A 67 15.47 -2.78 -20.54
CA LYS A 67 16.72 -2.27 -21.14
C LYS A 67 17.38 -1.19 -20.28
N LEU A 68 16.60 -0.31 -19.65
CA LEU A 68 17.15 0.69 -18.75
C LEU A 68 17.82 0.04 -17.52
N LEU A 69 17.14 -0.94 -16.90
CA LEU A 69 17.69 -1.71 -15.78
C LEU A 69 18.97 -2.45 -16.21
N GLU A 70 18.98 -3.11 -17.36
CA GLU A 70 20.16 -3.79 -17.89
C GLU A 70 21.33 -2.83 -18.11
N ASN A 71 21.11 -1.73 -18.83
CA ASN A 71 22.13 -0.72 -19.10
C ASN A 71 22.72 -0.14 -17.81
N TYR A 72 21.88 0.07 -16.79
CA TYR A 72 22.32 0.47 -15.48
C TYR A 72 23.26 -0.57 -14.84
N LEU A 73 22.86 -1.84 -14.83
CA LEU A 73 23.67 -2.91 -14.24
C LEU A 73 25.02 -3.04 -14.93
N ILE A 74 25.06 -2.82 -16.24
CA ILE A 74 26.30 -2.75 -17.03
C ILE A 74 27.14 -1.53 -16.63
N ASP A 75 26.58 -0.32 -16.67
CA ASP A 75 27.32 0.92 -16.33
C ASP A 75 27.89 0.88 -14.91
N TRP A 76 27.11 0.37 -13.95
CA TRP A 76 27.54 0.28 -12.56
C TRP A 76 28.42 -0.94 -12.26
N GLY A 77 28.54 -1.87 -13.20
CA GLY A 77 29.32 -3.11 -13.04
C GLY A 77 28.86 -3.91 -11.83
N HIS A 78 27.55 -3.94 -11.58
CA HIS A 78 26.98 -4.58 -10.40
C HIS A 78 26.12 -5.78 -10.78
N GLU A 79 26.45 -6.94 -10.24
CA GLU A 79 25.85 -8.23 -10.64
C GLU A 79 25.20 -8.98 -9.47
N LYS A 80 25.45 -8.55 -8.22
CA LYS A 80 24.95 -9.18 -7.01
C LYS A 80 23.60 -8.60 -6.60
N ILE A 81 22.55 -8.91 -7.37
CA ILE A 81 21.19 -8.48 -7.07
C ILE A 81 20.45 -9.58 -6.31
N LEU A 82 19.92 -9.25 -5.14
CA LEU A 82 19.05 -10.15 -4.39
C LEU A 82 17.60 -10.07 -4.89
N THR A 83 17.04 -8.86 -4.88
CA THR A 83 15.65 -8.61 -5.30
C THR A 83 15.51 -7.29 -6.03
N ILE A 84 14.53 -7.20 -6.92
CA ILE A 84 14.01 -5.98 -7.53
C ILE A 84 12.55 -5.86 -7.10
N THR A 85 12.24 -4.82 -6.32
CA THR A 85 10.89 -4.50 -5.88
C THR A 85 10.24 -3.51 -6.82
N ALA A 86 9.06 -3.85 -7.33
CA ALA A 86 8.30 -2.98 -8.23
C ALA A 86 6.80 -3.09 -7.92
N ASP A 87 6.00 -2.18 -8.50
CA ASP A 87 4.54 -2.27 -8.40
C ASP A 87 3.99 -3.57 -9.02
N ASN A 88 2.73 -3.85 -8.75
CA ASN A 88 2.10 -5.10 -9.17
C ASN A 88 1.54 -5.02 -10.61
N THR A 89 2.41 -4.80 -11.58
CA THR A 89 2.03 -4.76 -13.01
C THR A 89 2.64 -5.92 -13.79
N ALA A 90 1.93 -6.37 -14.83
CA ALA A 90 2.43 -7.40 -15.74
C ALA A 90 3.68 -6.92 -16.50
N THR A 91 3.77 -5.62 -16.77
CA THR A 91 4.95 -4.95 -17.34
C THR A 91 6.19 -5.19 -16.49
N ASN A 92 6.14 -4.90 -15.19
CA ASN A 92 7.29 -5.06 -14.31
C ASN A 92 7.70 -6.53 -14.15
N THR A 93 6.74 -7.46 -14.18
CA THR A 93 7.04 -8.90 -14.21
C THR A 93 7.90 -9.25 -15.44
N LYS A 94 7.49 -8.83 -16.64
CA LYS A 94 8.24 -9.09 -17.88
C LYS A 94 9.61 -8.40 -17.89
N ALA A 95 9.69 -7.17 -17.40
CA ALA A 95 10.94 -6.41 -17.34
C ALA A 95 11.97 -7.09 -16.41
N ILE A 96 11.55 -7.54 -15.24
CA ILE A 96 12.43 -8.23 -14.29
C ILE A 96 12.80 -9.63 -14.79
N ASP A 97 11.88 -10.35 -15.44
CA ASP A 97 12.18 -11.63 -16.08
C ASP A 97 13.22 -11.47 -17.20
N TYR A 98 13.16 -10.38 -17.97
CA TYR A 98 14.18 -10.03 -18.96
C TYR A 98 15.54 -9.78 -18.29
N VAL A 99 15.59 -8.93 -17.26
CA VAL A 99 16.83 -8.62 -16.53
C VAL A 99 17.44 -9.89 -15.92
N ARG A 100 16.62 -10.77 -15.32
CA ARG A 100 17.08 -12.07 -14.80
C ARG A 100 17.77 -12.90 -15.87
N LYS A 101 17.18 -12.99 -17.08
CA LYS A 101 17.78 -13.73 -18.20
C LYS A 101 19.12 -13.14 -18.63
N GLN A 102 19.24 -11.81 -18.67
CA GLN A 102 20.48 -11.14 -19.03
C GLN A 102 21.58 -11.37 -17.99
N ILE A 103 21.25 -11.30 -16.70
CA ILE A 103 22.21 -11.56 -15.62
C ILE A 103 22.70 -13.02 -15.67
N ASN A 104 21.77 -13.97 -15.80
CA ASN A 104 22.13 -15.40 -15.82
C ASN A 104 22.82 -15.84 -17.11
N GLY A 105 22.73 -15.07 -18.20
CA GLY A 105 23.46 -15.32 -19.44
C GLY A 105 24.95 -14.92 -19.38
N ARG A 106 25.38 -14.25 -18.31
CA ARG A 106 26.78 -13.88 -18.09
C ARG A 106 27.56 -15.05 -17.51
N LYS A 107 28.88 -15.07 -17.76
CA LYS A 107 29.77 -16.17 -17.34
C LYS A 107 29.79 -16.39 -15.82
N ASP A 108 29.61 -15.31 -15.05
CA ASP A 108 29.62 -15.35 -13.59
C ASP A 108 28.18 -15.40 -13.05
N LEU A 109 27.70 -16.61 -12.73
CA LEU A 109 26.37 -16.85 -12.13
C LEU A 109 26.31 -16.24 -10.72
N ASN A 110 25.88 -14.98 -10.63
CA ASN A 110 25.84 -14.22 -9.37
C ASN A 110 24.45 -14.13 -8.72
N SER A 111 23.40 -14.60 -9.39
CA SER A 111 22.03 -14.58 -8.88
C SER A 111 21.76 -15.72 -7.89
N VAL A 112 21.25 -15.39 -6.70
CA VAL A 112 20.80 -16.38 -5.71
C VAL A 112 19.74 -17.28 -6.31
N LEU A 113 19.99 -18.60 -6.33
CA LEU A 113 19.10 -19.61 -6.93
C LEU A 113 18.66 -19.24 -8.36
N GLY A 114 19.58 -18.69 -9.18
CA GLY A 114 19.27 -18.25 -10.54
C GLY A 114 18.27 -17.09 -10.62
N GLY A 115 18.03 -16.37 -9.52
CA GLY A 115 17.12 -15.23 -9.48
C GLY A 115 15.65 -15.60 -9.59
N VAL A 116 15.26 -16.85 -9.30
CA VAL A 116 13.86 -17.30 -9.35
C VAL A 116 12.94 -16.43 -8.49
N HIS A 117 13.44 -15.92 -7.35
CA HIS A 117 12.73 -15.04 -6.44
C HIS A 117 13.14 -13.56 -6.54
N MET A 118 13.81 -13.17 -7.63
CA MET A 118 14.32 -11.80 -7.82
C MET A 118 13.21 -10.75 -7.84
N HIS A 119 12.03 -11.07 -8.40
CA HIS A 119 10.91 -10.13 -8.39
C HIS A 119 10.21 -10.13 -7.02
N MET A 120 10.34 -9.03 -6.30
CA MET A 120 9.55 -8.74 -5.11
C MET A 120 8.39 -7.81 -5.49
N ARG A 121 7.15 -8.22 -5.25
CA ARG A 121 6.00 -7.33 -5.50
C ARG A 121 5.89 -6.34 -4.34
N CYS A 122 5.61 -5.09 -4.64
CA CYS A 122 5.47 -4.05 -3.62
C CYS A 122 4.27 -4.33 -2.70
N SER A 123 4.53 -4.73 -1.46
CA SER A 123 3.48 -5.01 -0.47
C SER A 123 2.59 -3.79 -0.19
N ALA A 124 3.16 -2.57 -0.13
CA ALA A 124 2.38 -1.35 0.07
C ALA A 124 1.38 -1.11 -1.06
N HIS A 125 1.76 -1.40 -2.30
CA HIS A 125 0.87 -1.32 -3.44
C HIS A 125 -0.21 -2.41 -3.39
N ILE A 126 0.13 -3.64 -3.00
CA ILE A 126 -0.86 -4.72 -2.84
C ILE A 126 -1.87 -4.37 -1.74
N ILE A 127 -1.44 -3.86 -0.58
CA ILE A 127 -2.34 -3.42 0.49
C ILE A 127 -3.27 -2.32 -0.02
N ASN A 128 -2.74 -1.34 -0.77
CA ASN A 128 -3.57 -0.31 -1.40
C ASN A 128 -4.65 -0.92 -2.30
N LEU A 129 -4.32 -1.94 -3.11
CA LEU A 129 -5.31 -2.63 -3.95
C LEU A 129 -6.38 -3.38 -3.14
N ILE A 130 -5.99 -3.98 -2.01
CA ILE A 130 -6.91 -4.69 -1.11
C ILE A 130 -7.88 -3.68 -0.48
N VAL A 131 -7.34 -2.62 0.13
CA VAL A 131 -8.14 -1.60 0.82
C VAL A 131 -9.06 -0.87 -0.13
N ILE A 132 -8.57 -0.43 -1.30
CA ILE A 132 -9.41 0.26 -2.29
C ILE A 132 -10.61 -0.60 -2.73
N GLU A 133 -10.45 -1.91 -2.83
CA GLU A 133 -11.57 -2.80 -3.17
C GLU A 133 -12.65 -2.76 -2.07
N GLY A 134 -12.26 -2.82 -0.81
CA GLY A 134 -13.19 -2.71 0.32
C GLY A 134 -13.85 -1.32 0.42
N LEU A 135 -13.09 -0.26 0.16
CA LEU A 135 -13.55 1.13 0.20
C LEU A 135 -14.71 1.43 -0.75
N LYS A 136 -14.89 0.65 -1.83
CA LYS A 136 -16.00 0.84 -2.78
C LYS A 136 -17.38 0.77 -2.10
N ARG A 137 -17.51 -0.01 -1.01
CA ARG A 137 -18.77 -0.12 -0.25
C ARG A 137 -19.05 1.11 0.62
N LEU A 138 -18.03 1.90 0.91
CA LEU A 138 -18.09 3.10 1.75
C LEU A 138 -17.97 4.40 0.95
N GLU A 139 -17.96 4.32 -0.39
CA GLU A 139 -17.68 5.46 -1.26
C GLU A 139 -18.59 6.66 -0.96
N SER A 140 -19.89 6.44 -0.75
CA SER A 140 -20.85 7.52 -0.47
C SER A 140 -20.56 8.25 0.85
N SER A 141 -20.30 7.51 1.93
CA SER A 141 -19.97 8.08 3.25
C SER A 141 -18.63 8.80 3.22
N ILE A 142 -17.64 8.25 2.52
CA ILE A 142 -16.31 8.88 2.35
C ILE A 142 -16.45 10.19 1.56
N VAL A 143 -17.27 10.22 0.50
CA VAL A 143 -17.51 11.45 -0.28
C VAL A 143 -18.23 12.50 0.56
N ALA A 144 -19.25 12.13 1.35
CA ALA A 144 -19.93 13.06 2.25
C ALA A 144 -18.96 13.71 3.25
N ILE A 145 -18.12 12.91 3.91
CA ILE A 145 -17.09 13.39 4.84
C ILE A 145 -16.07 14.28 4.10
N ARG A 146 -15.61 13.87 2.91
CA ARG A 146 -14.69 14.65 2.09
C ARG A 146 -15.28 16.02 1.73
N ASN A 147 -16.56 16.09 1.36
CA ASN A 147 -17.21 17.36 1.04
C ASN A 147 -17.34 18.28 2.26
N ALA A 148 -17.63 17.73 3.44
CA ALA A 148 -17.62 18.49 4.69
C ALA A 148 -16.23 19.06 5.01
N VAL A 149 -15.17 18.25 4.88
CA VAL A 149 -13.79 18.71 5.07
C VAL A 149 -13.40 19.74 4.00
N LYS A 150 -13.82 19.54 2.74
CA LYS A 150 -13.59 20.49 1.64
C LYS A 150 -14.22 21.84 1.94
N PHE A 151 -15.44 21.88 2.48
CA PHE A 151 -16.09 23.12 2.90
C PHE A 151 -15.24 23.88 3.93
N VAL A 152 -14.82 23.22 5.01
CA VAL A 152 -14.05 23.86 6.09
C VAL A 152 -12.73 24.45 5.55
N ARG A 153 -12.14 23.81 4.53
CA ARG A 153 -10.83 24.18 4.00
C ARG A 153 -10.87 25.12 2.80
N SER A 154 -12.04 25.41 2.24
CA SER A 154 -12.12 26.20 1.01
C SER A 154 -11.93 27.70 1.21
N SER A 155 -12.10 28.23 2.44
CA SER A 155 -11.83 29.65 2.73
C SER A 155 -11.45 29.89 4.21
N PRO A 156 -10.72 30.99 4.51
CA PRO A 156 -10.44 31.37 5.89
C PRO A 156 -11.71 31.62 6.73
N SER A 157 -12.76 32.19 6.11
CA SER A 157 -14.04 32.45 6.79
C SER A 157 -14.75 31.17 7.23
N ARG A 158 -14.80 30.14 6.36
CA ARG A 158 -15.38 28.82 6.68
C ARG A 158 -14.57 28.09 7.75
N LEU A 159 -13.24 28.22 7.71
CA LEU A 159 -12.37 27.68 8.77
C LEU A 159 -12.61 28.37 10.12
N SER A 160 -12.77 29.70 10.15
CA SER A 160 -13.09 30.44 11.36
C SER A 160 -14.46 30.06 11.93
N TYR A 161 -15.47 29.88 11.07
CA TYR A 161 -16.79 29.38 11.48
C TYR A 161 -16.69 27.99 12.11
N PHE A 162 -15.97 27.07 11.48
CA PHE A 162 -15.70 25.74 12.04
C PHE A 162 -15.01 25.81 13.42
N LYS A 163 -13.96 26.64 13.56
CA LYS A 163 -13.26 26.81 14.85
C LYS A 163 -14.18 27.35 15.95
N MET A 164 -15.07 28.28 15.62
CA MET A 164 -16.09 28.76 16.56
C MET A 164 -16.99 27.59 17.01
N CYS A 165 -17.46 26.74 16.10
CA CYS A 165 -18.25 25.56 16.46
C CYS A 165 -17.47 24.58 17.35
N VAL A 166 -16.18 24.37 17.09
CA VAL A 166 -15.26 23.54 17.92
C VAL A 166 -15.15 24.10 19.35
N GLU A 167 -15.01 25.42 19.51
CA GLU A 167 -14.96 26.10 20.80
C GLU A 167 -16.29 26.00 21.55
N THR A 168 -17.42 26.25 20.88
CA THR A 168 -18.76 26.17 21.48
C THR A 168 -19.09 24.74 21.93
N GLU A 169 -18.67 23.72 21.18
CA GLU A 169 -18.80 22.30 21.55
C GLU A 169 -17.75 21.83 22.57
N LYS A 170 -16.83 22.72 22.99
CA LYS A 170 -15.75 22.43 23.95
C LYS A 170 -14.93 21.20 23.57
N ILE A 171 -14.65 21.04 22.27
CA ILE A 171 -13.90 19.88 21.76
C ILE A 171 -12.43 20.01 22.17
N ASN A 172 -11.96 19.08 22.99
CA ASN A 172 -10.56 19.03 23.44
C ASN A 172 -9.66 18.35 22.38
N CYS A 173 -9.54 18.96 21.21
CA CYS A 173 -8.62 18.51 20.16
C CYS A 173 -7.90 19.70 19.54
N LYS A 174 -6.56 19.70 19.59
CA LYS A 174 -5.72 20.76 19.00
C LYS A 174 -5.42 20.56 17.51
N GLY A 175 -5.90 19.46 16.92
CA GLY A 175 -5.70 19.13 15.51
C GLY A 175 -6.54 20.00 14.56
N LEU A 176 -6.40 19.74 13.27
CA LEU A 176 -7.26 20.29 12.22
C LEU A 176 -7.77 19.15 11.33
N VAL A 177 -8.84 19.42 10.59
CA VAL A 177 -9.32 18.52 9.54
C VAL A 177 -8.38 18.50 8.34
N VAL A 178 -8.22 17.33 7.74
CA VAL A 178 -7.24 17.05 6.68
C VAL A 178 -7.93 16.48 5.45
N MET A 179 -7.62 17.01 4.26
CA MET A 179 -8.10 16.44 3.00
C MET A 179 -7.35 15.17 2.68
N ASP A 180 -8.04 14.18 2.12
CA ASP A 180 -7.39 13.03 1.54
C ASP A 180 -6.86 13.30 0.12
N VAL A 181 -6.00 12.39 -0.33
CA VAL A 181 -5.57 12.24 -1.71
C VAL A 181 -6.20 10.93 -2.20
N PRO A 182 -7.27 10.96 -3.03
CA PRO A 182 -8.05 9.77 -3.35
C PRO A 182 -7.26 8.60 -3.97
N THR A 183 -6.10 8.88 -4.58
CA THR A 183 -5.19 7.87 -5.13
C THR A 183 -4.33 7.17 -4.08
N ARG A 184 -4.34 7.63 -2.82
CA ARG A 184 -3.54 7.13 -1.70
C ARG A 184 -4.43 6.78 -0.52
N TRP A 185 -4.73 5.50 -0.38
CA TRP A 185 -5.69 5.02 0.62
C TRP A 185 -5.35 5.43 2.07
N ASN A 186 -4.07 5.52 2.42
CA ASN A 186 -3.63 5.92 3.76
C ASN A 186 -4.05 7.36 4.12
N SER A 187 -4.14 8.24 3.13
CA SER A 187 -4.69 9.60 3.33
C SER A 187 -6.22 9.57 3.45
N THR A 188 -6.90 8.70 2.69
CA THR A 188 -8.34 8.45 2.79
C THR A 188 -8.73 7.81 4.12
N TYR A 189 -7.83 7.06 4.76
CA TYR A 189 -7.95 6.60 6.13
C TYR A 189 -7.80 7.75 7.14
N PHE A 190 -6.76 8.57 6.96
CA PHE A 190 -6.42 9.61 7.92
C PHE A 190 -7.44 10.76 7.98
N MET A 191 -8.10 11.07 6.86
CA MET A 191 -9.18 12.07 6.80
C MET A 191 -10.31 11.79 7.80
N PRO A 192 -11.03 10.65 7.75
CA PRO A 192 -12.07 10.34 8.72
C PRO A 192 -11.51 10.17 10.14
N ASP A 193 -10.32 9.59 10.36
CA ASP A 193 -9.72 9.50 11.71
C ASP A 193 -9.58 10.89 12.36
N ALA A 194 -9.06 11.86 11.61
CA ALA A 194 -8.93 13.24 12.07
C ALA A 194 -10.30 13.91 12.22
N THR A 195 -11.20 13.70 11.27
CA THR A 195 -12.50 14.40 11.19
C THR A 195 -13.48 13.93 12.26
N LEU A 196 -13.45 12.64 12.63
CA LEU A 196 -14.31 12.06 13.68
C LEU A 196 -14.16 12.77 15.04
N LYS A 197 -12.95 13.28 15.34
CA LYS A 197 -12.66 14.07 16.56
C LYS A 197 -13.44 15.38 16.61
N PHE A 198 -13.93 15.84 15.47
CA PHE A 198 -14.68 17.09 15.30
C PHE A 198 -16.15 16.88 14.92
N ARG A 199 -16.69 15.66 15.01
CA ARG A 199 -18.08 15.34 14.63
C ARG A 199 -19.09 16.36 15.17
N LYS A 200 -19.05 16.64 16.48
CA LYS A 200 -19.98 17.59 17.12
C LYS A 200 -19.94 18.99 16.52
N ALA A 201 -18.77 19.44 16.07
CA ALA A 201 -18.66 20.75 15.40
C ALA A 201 -19.34 20.73 14.03
N PHE A 202 -19.23 19.63 13.27
CA PHE A 202 -19.97 19.46 12.02
C PHE A 202 -21.47 19.34 12.23
N ASP A 203 -21.91 18.62 13.27
CA ASP A 203 -23.32 18.52 13.63
C ASP A 203 -23.88 19.92 13.94
N ARG A 204 -23.18 20.70 14.79
CA ARG A 204 -23.55 22.10 15.08
C ARG A 204 -23.58 23.00 13.84
N MET A 205 -22.65 22.81 12.90
CA MET A 205 -22.68 23.57 11.66
C MET A 205 -23.91 23.27 10.80
N GLY A 206 -24.52 22.09 10.97
CA GLY A 206 -25.73 21.65 10.29
C GLY A 206 -27.04 21.98 11.02
N ASP A 207 -27.01 22.43 12.27
CA ASP A 207 -28.21 22.77 13.06
C ASP A 207 -28.88 24.07 12.59
N ASP A 208 -28.10 25.01 12.03
CA ASP A 208 -28.60 26.26 11.47
C ASP A 208 -29.03 26.08 10.01
N SER A 209 -30.34 26.14 9.77
CA SER A 209 -30.97 25.97 8.45
C SER A 209 -30.49 26.96 7.39
N ASP A 210 -30.06 28.14 7.82
CA ASP A 210 -29.56 29.23 6.97
C ASP A 210 -28.02 29.30 6.95
N SER A 211 -27.35 28.32 7.56
CA SER A 211 -25.90 28.28 7.59
C SER A 211 -25.32 28.18 6.17
N SER A 212 -24.21 28.91 5.98
CA SER A 212 -23.39 28.77 4.76
C SER A 212 -22.93 27.33 4.50
N TYR A 213 -22.90 26.49 5.53
CA TYR A 213 -22.60 25.07 5.44
C TYR A 213 -23.69 24.28 4.72
N LEU A 214 -24.96 24.40 5.12
CA LEU A 214 -26.05 23.69 4.42
C LEU A 214 -26.26 24.22 3.00
N MET A 215 -26.10 25.54 2.79
CA MET A 215 -26.22 26.13 1.44
C MET A 215 -25.17 25.59 0.48
N TYR A 216 -23.94 25.35 0.95
CA TYR A 216 -22.87 24.77 0.12
C TYR A 216 -23.24 23.43 -0.54
N PHE A 217 -24.05 22.60 0.13
CA PHE A 217 -24.50 21.31 -0.40
C PHE A 217 -25.77 21.40 -1.27
N LYS A 218 -26.45 22.56 -1.29
CA LYS A 218 -27.59 22.85 -2.17
C LYS A 218 -27.16 23.52 -3.48
N GLU A 219 -25.98 24.14 -3.50
CA GLU A 219 -25.38 24.71 -4.71
C GLU A 219 -25.12 23.60 -5.75
N GLU A 220 -25.62 23.80 -6.97
CA GLU A 220 -25.23 22.97 -8.11
C GLU A 220 -23.75 23.16 -8.40
N ASP A 221 -23.05 22.08 -8.80
CA ASP A 221 -21.61 22.10 -9.06
C ASP A 221 -21.27 23.03 -10.22
N GLY A 222 -21.06 24.31 -9.91
CA GLY A 222 -20.28 25.21 -10.75
C GLY A 222 -18.80 24.81 -10.65
N GLU A 223 -18.25 24.47 -11.80
CA GLU A 223 -16.83 24.21 -12.10
C GLU A 223 -16.34 22.74 -11.96
N GLU A 224 -16.04 22.19 -13.13
CA GLU A 224 -15.24 20.99 -13.34
C GLU A 224 -13.83 21.19 -12.77
N GLU A 225 -13.59 20.79 -11.52
CA GLU A 225 -12.23 20.51 -11.07
C GLU A 225 -11.72 19.27 -11.81
N ARG A 226 -10.75 19.46 -12.71
CA ARG A 226 -9.97 18.38 -13.32
C ARG A 226 -9.29 17.58 -12.21
N ASN A 227 -9.83 16.42 -11.87
CA ASN A 227 -9.17 15.48 -10.98
C ASN A 227 -7.89 14.96 -11.65
N GLU A 228 -6.75 15.46 -11.19
CA GLU A 228 -5.42 14.90 -11.44
C GLU A 228 -5.29 13.56 -10.70
N GLY A 229 -5.44 12.47 -11.43
CA GLY A 229 -5.26 11.10 -10.93
C GLY A 229 -4.69 10.21 -12.02
N ILE A 230 -3.49 9.68 -11.77
CA ILE A 230 -2.71 8.81 -12.66
C ILE A 230 -3.54 7.58 -13.05
N GLU A 231 -3.76 7.42 -14.36
CA GLU A 231 -4.36 6.21 -14.95
C GLU A 231 -3.44 5.01 -14.73
N GLY A 232 -3.88 4.11 -13.85
CA GLY A 232 -3.41 2.73 -13.84
C GLY A 232 -3.86 2.05 -15.14
N SER A 233 -2.88 1.71 -15.98
CA SER A 233 -3.02 0.95 -17.22
C SER A 233 -4.09 -0.16 -17.20
N GLY A 234 -5.23 0.14 -17.80
CA GLY A 234 -6.29 -0.79 -18.14
C GLY A 234 -7.23 -0.11 -19.11
N LYS A 235 -7.25 -0.54 -20.38
CA LYS A 235 -8.14 0.00 -21.42
C LYS A 235 -9.61 -0.14 -20.99
N GLY A 236 -10.18 0.93 -20.48
CA GLY A 236 -11.61 1.12 -20.27
C GLY A 236 -11.86 2.62 -20.32
N LYS A 237 -12.72 3.07 -21.24
CA LYS A 237 -13.12 4.49 -21.37
C LYS A 237 -13.67 4.98 -20.03
N GLY A 238 -12.89 5.76 -19.29
CA GLY A 238 -13.30 6.36 -18.02
C GLY A 238 -14.31 7.46 -18.26
N LYS A 239 -15.54 7.31 -17.75
CA LYS A 239 -16.46 8.43 -17.56
C LYS A 239 -15.84 9.39 -16.54
N SER A 240 -15.77 10.68 -16.89
CA SER A 240 -15.48 11.77 -15.96
C SER A 240 -16.41 11.65 -14.74
N LYS A 241 -15.86 11.31 -13.56
CA LYS A 241 -16.63 11.37 -12.30
C LYS A 241 -16.63 12.83 -11.86
N THR A 242 -17.76 13.51 -12.06
CA THR A 242 -18.04 14.80 -11.45
C THR A 242 -17.90 14.67 -9.93
N ASN A 243 -17.19 15.60 -9.29
CA ASN A 243 -17.13 15.72 -7.82
C ASN A 243 -18.49 16.21 -7.32
N LYS A 244 -19.50 15.34 -7.35
CA LYS A 244 -20.85 15.68 -6.88
C LYS A 244 -20.73 16.16 -5.44
N ARG A 245 -21.16 17.39 -5.12
CA ARG A 245 -21.38 17.79 -3.72
C ARG A 245 -22.48 16.87 -3.17
N VAL A 246 -22.06 15.84 -2.46
CA VAL A 246 -22.96 14.92 -1.77
C VAL A 246 -23.25 15.56 -0.42
N ARG A 247 -24.53 15.57 -0.05
CA ARG A 247 -25.12 16.02 1.24
C ARG A 247 -24.16 16.02 2.46
N PRO A 248 -24.42 16.84 3.49
CA PRO A 248 -23.68 16.74 4.75
C PRO A 248 -23.64 15.29 5.29
N PRO A 249 -22.56 14.90 5.99
CA PRO A 249 -22.46 13.60 6.66
C PRO A 249 -23.65 13.38 7.60
N SER A 250 -24.31 12.24 7.48
CA SER A 250 -25.38 11.84 8.40
C SER A 250 -24.81 11.04 9.57
N ASP A 251 -25.62 10.79 10.59
CA ASP A 251 -25.27 9.90 11.70
C ASP A 251 -24.81 8.51 11.22
N GLU A 252 -25.40 8.02 10.14
CA GLU A 252 -25.02 6.74 9.53
C GLU A 252 -23.64 6.80 8.88
N ASP A 253 -23.28 7.92 8.23
CA ASP A 253 -21.93 8.11 7.68
C ASP A 253 -20.88 8.16 8.79
N TRP A 254 -21.20 8.82 9.91
CA TRP A 254 -20.32 8.86 11.07
C TRP A 254 -20.15 7.49 11.72
N LYS A 255 -21.23 6.71 11.88
CA LYS A 255 -21.15 5.33 12.39
C LYS A 255 -20.27 4.46 11.50
N LYS A 256 -20.48 4.51 10.18
CA LYS A 256 -19.64 3.81 9.20
C LYS A 256 -18.17 4.24 9.30
N ALA A 257 -17.90 5.54 9.43
CA ALA A 257 -16.54 6.06 9.55
C ALA A 257 -15.82 5.57 10.81
N VAL A 258 -16.51 5.48 11.96
CA VAL A 258 -15.93 4.92 13.19
C VAL A 258 -15.50 3.48 12.97
N THR A 259 -16.41 2.62 12.51
CA THR A 259 -16.12 1.19 12.25
C THR A 259 -15.00 1.04 11.22
N PHE A 260 -15.03 1.85 10.17
CA PHE A 260 -14.01 1.91 9.13
C PHE A 260 -12.61 2.22 9.68
N VAL A 261 -12.48 3.28 10.49
CA VAL A 261 -11.20 3.71 11.06
C VAL A 261 -10.64 2.68 12.04
N MET A 262 -11.51 2.02 12.80
CA MET A 262 -11.10 0.94 13.70
C MET A 262 -10.53 -0.25 12.92
N PHE A 263 -11.28 -0.77 11.94
CA PHE A 263 -10.88 -1.93 11.15
C PHE A 263 -9.61 -1.69 10.31
N LEU A 264 -9.53 -0.55 9.62
CA LEU A 264 -8.37 -0.26 8.76
C LEU A 264 -7.12 0.19 9.53
N LYS A 265 -7.18 0.30 10.86
CA LYS A 265 -6.03 0.72 11.66
C LYS A 265 -4.83 -0.18 11.45
N THR A 266 -5.01 -1.49 11.53
CA THR A 266 -3.94 -2.46 11.32
C THR A 266 -3.33 -2.33 9.91
N PHE A 267 -4.16 -2.17 8.87
CA PHE A 267 -3.68 -1.92 7.51
C PHE A 267 -2.84 -0.65 7.41
N TYR A 268 -3.23 0.41 8.13
CA TYR A 268 -2.60 1.72 8.07
C TYR A 268 -1.23 1.66 8.73
N ASP A 269 -1.19 1.09 9.94
CA ASP A 269 0.04 0.89 10.71
C ASP A 269 1.03 0.00 9.93
N VAL A 270 0.55 -1.11 9.34
CA VAL A 270 1.36 -1.97 8.48
C VAL A 270 1.88 -1.23 7.25
N THR A 271 1.04 -0.44 6.57
CA THR A 271 1.45 0.32 5.37
C THR A 271 2.51 1.36 5.69
N LEU A 272 2.39 2.08 6.81
CA LEU A 272 3.42 3.00 7.27
C LEU A 272 4.73 2.27 7.56
N LYS A 273 4.64 1.14 8.25
CA LYS A 273 5.80 0.31 8.63
C LYS A 273 6.55 -0.20 7.40
N ILE A 274 5.88 -0.85 6.46
CA ILE A 274 6.54 -1.41 5.26
C ILE A 274 7.01 -0.33 4.27
N SER A 275 6.42 0.87 4.33
CA SER A 275 6.86 2.01 3.51
C SER A 275 8.06 2.74 4.12
N ALA A 276 8.49 2.37 5.33
CA ALA A 276 9.70 2.90 5.94
C ALA A 276 10.92 2.58 5.07
N SER A 277 11.83 3.55 4.95
CA SER A 277 12.98 3.45 4.03
C SER A 277 14.33 3.72 4.68
N LEU A 278 14.34 3.93 6.00
CA LEU A 278 15.55 4.19 6.79
C LEU A 278 15.86 3.08 7.80
N HIS A 279 14.97 2.11 7.95
CA HIS A 279 15.14 0.97 8.85
C HIS A 279 14.66 -0.32 8.15
N PRO A 280 15.28 -1.48 8.43
CA PRO A 280 14.86 -2.75 7.85
C PRO A 280 13.46 -3.16 8.31
N THR A 281 12.60 -3.53 7.36
CA THR A 281 11.22 -3.98 7.62
C THR A 281 11.03 -5.48 7.35
N SER A 282 11.95 -6.10 6.60
CA SER A 282 11.85 -7.49 6.15
C SER A 282 11.67 -8.51 7.27
N HIS A 283 12.22 -8.25 8.46
CA HIS A 283 12.10 -9.14 9.62
C HIS A 283 10.66 -9.31 10.13
N SER A 284 9.80 -8.30 9.95
CA SER A 284 8.42 -8.32 10.42
C SER A 284 7.37 -8.38 9.33
N THR A 285 7.73 -8.07 8.07
CA THR A 285 6.76 -7.92 6.98
C THR A 285 5.84 -9.13 6.86
N PHE A 286 6.34 -10.37 6.99
CA PHE A 286 5.48 -11.55 6.89
C PHE A 286 4.43 -11.61 8.02
N HIS A 287 4.82 -11.35 9.26
CA HIS A 287 3.87 -11.22 10.37
C HIS A 287 2.86 -10.11 10.14
N ASP A 288 3.30 -8.97 9.60
CA ASP A 288 2.44 -7.84 9.28
C ASP A 288 1.37 -8.21 8.21
N LEU A 289 1.72 -9.07 7.24
CA LEU A 289 0.76 -9.60 6.25
C LEU A 289 -0.24 -10.57 6.88
N LEU A 290 0.22 -11.43 7.80
CA LEU A 290 -0.67 -12.35 8.53
C LEU A 290 -1.63 -11.61 9.46
N ALA A 291 -1.18 -10.53 10.10
CA ALA A 291 -2.05 -9.65 10.88
C ALA A 291 -3.17 -9.07 10.00
N ILE A 292 -2.85 -8.62 8.78
CA ILE A 292 -3.86 -8.17 7.82
C ILE A 292 -4.85 -9.29 7.47
N ASP A 293 -4.40 -10.51 7.20
CA ASP A 293 -5.30 -11.64 6.94
C ASP A 293 -6.20 -11.93 8.15
N GLY A 294 -5.64 -11.89 9.35
CA GLY A 294 -6.35 -12.02 10.62
C GLY A 294 -7.47 -11.01 10.76
N GLU A 295 -7.19 -9.72 10.55
CA GLU A 295 -8.21 -8.66 10.59
C GLU A 295 -9.32 -8.88 9.56
N ILE A 296 -8.97 -9.28 8.32
CA ILE A 296 -9.96 -9.61 7.29
C ILE A 296 -10.84 -10.78 7.74
N ARG A 297 -10.24 -11.82 8.35
CA ARG A 297 -10.96 -13.00 8.84
C ARG A 297 -11.82 -12.69 10.04
N GLU A 298 -11.37 -11.87 10.98
CA GLU A 298 -12.18 -11.43 12.12
C GLU A 298 -13.36 -10.57 11.64
N LEU A 299 -13.16 -9.73 10.62
CA LEU A 299 -14.26 -9.02 9.98
C LEU A 299 -15.21 -9.98 9.21
N TYR A 300 -14.68 -11.12 8.73
CA TYR A 300 -15.45 -12.19 8.11
C TYR A 300 -16.22 -13.03 9.12
N ARG A 301 -15.70 -13.16 10.35
CA ARG A 301 -16.28 -13.87 11.51
C ARG A 301 -17.40 -13.05 12.15
N TYR A 302 -18.36 -12.66 11.32
CA TYR A 302 -19.73 -12.54 11.79
C TYR A 302 -20.20 -13.93 12.24
N ASP A 303 -20.85 -14.00 13.39
CA ASP A 303 -21.35 -15.25 13.93
C ASP A 303 -22.34 -15.89 12.95
N VAL A 304 -21.94 -17.00 12.32
CA VAL A 304 -22.74 -17.72 11.33
C VAL A 304 -24.01 -18.29 11.97
N THR A 305 -24.09 -18.31 13.32
CA THR A 305 -25.30 -18.71 14.03
C THR A 305 -26.39 -17.64 14.05
N ILE A 306 -26.09 -16.38 13.70
CA ILE A 306 -27.13 -15.33 13.63
C ILE A 306 -27.90 -15.47 12.30
N PRO A 307 -29.23 -15.71 12.34
CA PRO A 307 -30.06 -15.82 11.16
C PRO A 307 -29.93 -14.61 10.23
N ILE A 308 -30.07 -14.82 8.92
CA ILE A 308 -29.99 -13.75 7.90
C ILE A 308 -30.95 -12.60 8.21
N GLU A 309 -32.09 -12.92 8.82
CA GLU A 309 -33.17 -11.99 9.18
C GLU A 309 -32.82 -11.05 10.34
N GLU A 310 -31.83 -11.41 11.17
CA GLU A 310 -31.38 -10.61 12.33
C GLU A 310 -30.16 -9.72 12.00
N ARG A 311 -29.68 -9.76 10.74
CA ARG A 311 -28.50 -9.01 10.31
C ARG A 311 -28.79 -7.52 10.16
N THR A 312 -27.96 -6.68 10.76
CA THR A 312 -28.04 -5.24 10.50
C THR A 312 -27.51 -4.91 9.11
N ALA A 313 -27.89 -3.74 8.58
CA ALA A 313 -27.33 -3.22 7.33
C ALA A 313 -25.81 -3.00 7.42
N MET A 314 -25.29 -2.71 8.62
CA MET A 314 -23.88 -2.54 8.88
C MET A 314 -23.13 -3.87 8.80
N ASP A 315 -23.69 -4.94 9.36
CA ASP A 315 -23.09 -6.29 9.32
C ASP A 315 -22.97 -6.80 7.89
N THR A 316 -24.03 -6.61 7.10
CA THR A 316 -24.03 -6.96 5.67
C THR A 316 -22.95 -6.19 4.92
N LEU A 317 -22.80 -4.90 5.19
CA LEU A 317 -21.79 -4.06 4.55
C LEU A 317 -20.36 -4.48 4.91
N LEU A 318 -20.10 -4.81 6.18
CA LEU A 318 -18.77 -5.27 6.63
C LEU A 318 -18.42 -6.63 6.04
N ASN A 319 -19.38 -7.56 5.98
CA ASN A 319 -19.16 -8.88 5.40
C ASN A 319 -18.82 -8.78 3.89
N ASP A 320 -19.58 -7.97 3.14
CA ASP A 320 -19.30 -7.69 1.73
C ASP A 320 -17.91 -7.07 1.53
N MET A 321 -17.53 -6.13 2.41
CA MET A 321 -16.21 -5.51 2.40
C MET A 321 -15.12 -6.54 2.67
N ALA A 322 -15.23 -7.32 3.73
CA ALA A 322 -14.31 -8.39 4.10
C ALA A 322 -14.14 -9.41 2.97
N ALA A 323 -15.24 -9.89 2.38
CA ALA A 323 -15.21 -10.85 1.27
C ALA A 323 -14.46 -10.30 0.04
N SER A 324 -14.71 -9.04 -0.33
CA SER A 324 -14.03 -8.39 -1.46
C SER A 324 -12.53 -8.17 -1.20
N MET A 325 -12.17 -7.77 0.03
CA MET A 325 -10.79 -7.59 0.47
C MET A 325 -10.06 -8.93 0.55
N LYS A 326 -10.69 -9.96 1.09
CA LYS A 326 -10.16 -11.33 1.18
C LYS A 326 -9.85 -11.89 -0.20
N LYS A 327 -10.78 -11.75 -1.15
CA LYS A 327 -10.55 -12.15 -2.55
C LYS A 327 -9.32 -11.46 -3.17
N LYS A 328 -9.09 -10.18 -2.84
CA LYS A 328 -7.89 -9.46 -3.29
C LYS A 328 -6.64 -9.93 -2.56
N TYR A 329 -6.70 -10.13 -1.25
CA TYR A 329 -5.60 -10.67 -0.46
C TYR A 329 -5.17 -12.03 -1.02
N ASP A 330 -6.13 -12.95 -1.23
CA ASP A 330 -5.86 -14.31 -1.66
C ASP A 330 -5.22 -14.41 -3.04
N LYS A 331 -5.58 -13.48 -3.93
CA LYS A 331 -4.95 -13.35 -5.24
C LYS A 331 -3.42 -13.21 -5.16
N TYR A 332 -2.90 -12.59 -4.09
CA TYR A 332 -1.48 -12.30 -3.92
C TYR A 332 -0.81 -13.17 -2.87
N TRP A 333 -1.48 -13.42 -1.74
CA TRP A 333 -0.90 -14.04 -0.55
C TRP A 333 -1.70 -15.23 -0.02
N GLY A 334 -2.80 -15.63 -0.67
CA GLY A 334 -3.64 -16.73 -0.20
C GLY A 334 -3.03 -18.11 -0.43
N GLU A 335 -2.15 -18.24 -1.43
CA GLU A 335 -1.46 -19.50 -1.74
C GLU A 335 0.02 -19.39 -1.43
N LEU A 336 0.54 -20.32 -0.62
CA LEU A 336 1.90 -20.28 -0.10
C LEU A 336 2.97 -20.19 -1.20
N HIS A 337 2.76 -20.88 -2.33
CA HIS A 337 3.71 -20.88 -3.45
C HIS A 337 3.79 -19.53 -4.18
N LYS A 338 2.77 -18.67 -4.07
CA LYS A 338 2.77 -17.30 -4.63
C LYS A 338 3.53 -16.31 -3.77
N VAL A 339 3.67 -16.60 -2.47
CA VAL A 339 4.41 -15.76 -1.53
C VAL A 339 5.91 -15.90 -1.81
N ASN A 340 6.58 -14.76 -2.01
CA ASN A 340 8.03 -14.74 -2.21
C ASN A 340 8.71 -15.21 -0.91
N PRO A 341 9.51 -16.29 -0.93
CA PRO A 341 10.12 -16.86 0.28
C PRO A 341 11.06 -15.90 1.01
N PHE A 342 11.60 -14.86 0.37
CA PHE A 342 12.37 -13.82 1.07
C PHE A 342 11.58 -13.11 2.18
N LEU A 343 10.25 -13.04 2.08
CA LEU A 343 9.41 -12.50 3.16
C LEU A 343 9.48 -13.37 4.43
N MET A 344 9.61 -14.68 4.27
CA MET A 344 9.73 -15.63 5.38
C MET A 344 11.17 -15.76 5.87
N THR A 345 12.14 -15.60 4.97
CA THR A 345 13.56 -15.58 5.34
C THR A 345 13.86 -14.49 6.37
N GLY A 346 13.20 -13.33 6.29
CA GLY A 346 13.33 -12.27 7.28
C GLY A 346 12.90 -12.70 8.69
N VAL A 347 11.84 -13.51 8.80
CA VAL A 347 11.39 -14.08 10.08
C VAL A 347 12.46 -15.01 10.63
N VAL A 348 12.99 -15.92 9.81
CA VAL A 348 13.97 -16.93 10.26
C VAL A 348 15.33 -16.33 10.67
N ILE A 349 15.71 -15.18 10.10
CA ILE A 349 16.95 -14.47 10.45
C ILE A 349 16.80 -13.71 11.78
N ASP A 350 15.58 -13.38 12.19
CA ASP A 350 15.36 -12.74 13.48
C ASP A 350 15.69 -13.72 14.61
N PRO A 351 16.64 -13.44 15.50
CA PRO A 351 17.03 -14.37 16.57
C PRO A 351 15.89 -14.72 17.53
N ARG A 352 14.82 -13.91 17.56
CA ARG A 352 13.61 -14.19 18.35
C ARG A 352 12.73 -15.25 17.68
N PHE A 353 12.86 -15.42 16.38
CA PHE A 353 12.02 -16.26 15.55
C PHE A 353 12.87 -17.26 14.76
N GLU A 354 13.02 -18.47 15.29
CA GLU A 354 13.72 -19.54 14.57
C GLU A 354 12.84 -20.20 13.49
N LEU A 355 13.45 -21.07 12.67
CA LEU A 355 12.72 -21.87 11.67
C LEU A 355 11.53 -22.66 12.25
N HIS A 356 11.60 -23.03 13.54
CA HIS A 356 10.49 -23.69 14.22
C HIS A 356 9.25 -22.79 14.32
N ASN A 357 9.41 -21.48 14.56
CA ASN A 357 8.28 -20.54 14.56
C ASN A 357 7.60 -20.47 13.19
N LEU A 358 8.37 -20.52 12.10
CA LEU A 358 7.78 -20.53 10.76
C LEU A 358 6.92 -21.78 10.51
N LYS A 359 7.30 -22.94 11.05
CA LYS A 359 6.47 -24.15 11.01
C LYS A 359 5.17 -23.96 11.78
N HIS A 360 5.27 -23.46 13.01
CA HIS A 360 4.10 -23.21 13.84
C HIS A 360 3.11 -22.25 13.16
N ILE A 361 3.60 -21.17 12.55
CA ILE A 361 2.78 -20.25 11.75
C ILE A 361 2.06 -20.98 10.61
N PHE A 362 2.74 -21.90 9.91
CA PHE A 362 2.09 -22.68 8.86
C PHE A 362 1.05 -23.65 9.41
N ASP A 363 1.32 -24.29 10.55
CA ASP A 363 0.38 -25.19 11.21
C ASP A 363 -0.91 -24.43 11.61
N GLU A 364 -0.79 -23.19 12.08
CA GLU A 364 -1.94 -22.31 12.37
C GLU A 364 -2.69 -21.87 11.10
N ILE A 365 -1.97 -21.52 10.02
CA ILE A 365 -2.60 -21.03 8.78
C ILE A 365 -3.36 -22.16 8.06
N PHE A 366 -2.83 -23.38 8.08
CA PHE A 366 -3.32 -24.55 7.34
C PHE A 366 -3.97 -25.61 8.23
N GLU A 367 -4.33 -25.26 9.47
CA GLU A 367 -4.93 -26.19 10.43
C GLU A 367 -6.11 -26.93 9.77
N ASN A 368 -5.96 -28.27 9.63
CA ASN A 368 -6.89 -29.21 8.98
C ASN A 368 -6.82 -29.39 7.45
N ASP A 369 -5.72 -29.02 6.78
CA ASP A 369 -5.50 -29.35 5.36
C ASP A 369 -4.27 -30.26 5.14
N PRO A 370 -4.45 -31.60 5.08
CA PRO A 370 -3.36 -32.56 4.82
C PRO A 370 -2.69 -32.36 3.45
N THR A 371 -3.32 -31.65 2.51
CA THR A 371 -2.71 -31.37 1.20
C THR A 371 -1.65 -30.27 1.29
N CYS A 372 -1.61 -29.51 2.39
CA CYS A 372 -0.69 -28.41 2.60
C CYS A 372 0.68 -28.84 3.17
N ASP A 373 0.81 -30.00 3.82
CA ASP A 373 2.09 -30.47 4.40
C ASP A 373 3.24 -30.48 3.38
N ARG A 374 2.96 -30.97 2.17
CA ARG A 374 3.94 -30.99 1.08
C ARG A 374 4.33 -29.58 0.64
N LEU A 375 3.38 -28.65 0.57
CA LEU A 375 3.64 -27.26 0.18
C LEU A 375 4.45 -26.53 1.24
N VAL A 376 4.13 -26.76 2.52
CA VAL A 376 4.87 -26.25 3.67
C VAL A 376 6.30 -26.77 3.66
N ALA A 377 6.50 -28.07 3.48
CA ALA A 377 7.83 -28.67 3.40
C ALA A 377 8.65 -28.10 2.23
N GLN A 378 8.03 -27.92 1.05
CA GLN A 378 8.66 -27.28 -0.11
C GLN A 378 9.08 -25.84 0.21
N LYS A 379 8.19 -25.04 0.81
CA LYS A 379 8.48 -23.64 1.15
C LYS A 379 9.57 -23.50 2.20
N ILE A 380 9.57 -24.35 3.22
CA ILE A 380 10.65 -24.42 4.22
C ILE A 380 11.98 -24.76 3.54
N ASN A 381 11.99 -25.69 2.60
CA ASN A 381 13.20 -26.03 1.85
C ASN A 381 13.68 -24.85 1.00
N GLU A 382 12.78 -24.12 0.32
CA GLU A 382 13.14 -22.89 -0.40
C GLU A 382 13.78 -21.84 0.52
N VAL A 383 13.20 -21.60 1.70
CA VAL A 383 13.75 -20.66 2.69
C VAL A 383 15.14 -21.11 3.16
N LYS A 384 15.34 -22.40 3.43
CA LYS A 384 16.67 -22.96 3.75
C LYS A 384 17.67 -22.75 2.63
N GLN A 385 17.28 -23.06 1.39
CA GLN A 385 18.15 -22.87 0.21
C GLN A 385 18.54 -21.39 0.05
N LEU A 386 17.61 -20.46 0.27
CA LEU A 386 17.93 -19.04 0.29
C LEU A 386 18.93 -18.68 1.38
N LEU A 387 18.74 -19.16 2.61
CA LEU A 387 19.67 -18.90 3.72
C LEU A 387 21.09 -19.40 3.44
N PHE A 388 21.25 -20.54 2.76
CA PHE A 388 22.57 -21.10 2.43
C PHE A 388 23.26 -20.43 1.22
N ASN A 389 22.50 -19.83 0.31
CA ASN A 389 23.02 -19.22 -0.93
C ASN A 389 23.05 -17.66 -0.88
N MET A 390 22.55 -17.07 0.20
CA MET A 390 22.61 -15.64 0.47
C MET A 390 24.01 -15.21 0.91
#